data_AF-A0A9D8BGP7-F1
#
_entry.id   AF-A0A9D8BGP7-F1
#
_cell.length_a   1.000
_cell.length_b   1.000
_cell.length_c   1.000
_cell.angle_alpha   90.00
_cell.angle_beta   90.00
_cell.angle_gamma   90.00
#
_symmetry.space_group_name_H-M   'P 1'
#
loop_
_entity.id
_entity.type
_entity.pdbx_description
1 polymer ?
#
loop_
_entity_poly.entity_id
_entity_poly.type
_entity_poly.pdbx_seq_one_letter_code
_entity_poly.pdbx_strand_id
1 'polypeptide(L)'
;FLYRWITSIRERFGGMMITPKQAMREGFRALKQGKFLGIVGDQGMPESGFLSTFLGRRAWTSPAPAILAYRAKCPLMVATTVRKKGKYYIHYSDPLYPDLTLPLEEETAFLMQKALRLFEESVKKNPEQWLWQHNRWKQETPKTVYYKYRHDSLLILLPQDMTSLLPHLSVFREIYPSAFMTFMLPKNAPLLPLQDVEKIYYEKDSELFLQDLRYKLVFNLTPLKGLKHHFLKQSAFQVLALKDLYALAKKHPVSSEEPPLSDILKRALCRPNTLWTTGNASQ
;
A
#
# COMPACT_ATOMS: atom_id res chain seq x y z
N PHE A 1 32.15 5.06 1.52
CA PHE A 1 32.53 5.61 0.20
C PHE A 1 31.32 6.18 -0.56
N LEU A 2 30.37 5.36 -1.02
CA LEU A 2 29.25 5.78 -1.89
C LEU A 2 28.44 6.97 -1.38
N TYR A 3 28.07 6.98 -0.09
CA TYR A 3 27.34 8.09 0.53
C TYR A 3 28.07 9.44 0.35
N ARG A 4 29.38 9.49 0.66
CA ARG A 4 30.20 10.70 0.53
C ARG A 4 30.29 11.16 -0.93
N TRP A 5 30.40 10.21 -1.87
CA TRP A 5 30.43 10.51 -3.30
C TRP A 5 29.10 11.14 -3.76
N ILE A 6 27.95 10.56 -3.40
CA ILE A 6 26.63 11.13 -3.74
C ILE A 6 26.46 12.53 -3.12
N THR A 7 26.82 12.71 -1.85
CA THR A 7 26.76 14.02 -1.18
C THR A 7 27.61 15.05 -1.91
N SER A 8 28.85 14.69 -2.31
CA SER A 8 29.73 15.60 -3.05
C SER A 8 29.16 16.08 -4.40
N ILE A 9 28.34 15.26 -5.06
CA ILE A 9 27.66 15.63 -6.30
C ILE A 9 26.48 16.57 -5.99
N ARG A 10 25.69 16.25 -4.98
CA ARG A 10 24.48 17.01 -4.61
C ARG A 10 24.79 18.39 -4.02
N GLU A 11 25.93 18.53 -3.34
CA GLU A 11 26.34 19.77 -2.69
C GLU A 11 27.28 20.63 -3.56
N ARG A 12 27.68 20.13 -4.74
CA ARG A 12 28.60 20.83 -5.66
C ARG A 12 28.15 22.24 -6.04
N PHE A 13 26.83 22.46 -6.11
CA PHE A 13 26.24 23.73 -6.53
C PHE A 13 25.67 24.53 -5.35
N GLY A 14 26.24 24.40 -4.15
CA GLY A 14 25.86 25.17 -2.97
C GLY A 14 24.58 24.67 -2.27
N GLY A 15 24.04 23.53 -2.69
CA GLY A 15 22.98 22.83 -1.98
C GLY A 15 23.52 22.14 -0.71
N MET A 16 22.62 21.80 0.22
CA MET A 16 22.94 21.04 1.42
C MET A 16 21.99 19.86 1.55
N MET A 17 22.55 18.67 1.86
CA MET A 17 21.74 17.49 2.13
C MET A 17 21.25 17.46 3.57
N ILE A 18 19.94 17.34 3.75
CA ILE A 18 19.32 17.13 5.05
C ILE A 18 18.95 15.65 5.20
N THR A 19 19.32 15.04 6.32
CA THR A 19 18.96 13.64 6.59
C THR A 19 17.46 13.51 6.93
N PRO A 20 16.81 12.37 6.64
CA PRO A 20 15.39 12.18 6.96
C PRO A 20 15.04 12.44 8.43
N LYS A 21 15.92 12.05 9.37
CA LYS A 21 15.73 12.28 10.81
C LYS A 21 15.64 13.76 11.19
N GLN A 22 16.28 14.63 10.41
CA GLN A 22 16.36 16.08 10.67
C GLN A 22 15.48 16.89 9.72
N ALA A 23 14.82 16.24 8.74
CA ALA A 23 14.11 16.86 7.64
C ALA A 23 13.08 17.90 8.09
N MET A 24 12.28 17.59 9.10
CA MET A 24 11.26 18.53 9.60
C MET A 24 11.89 19.77 10.24
N ARG A 25 12.89 19.61 11.12
CA ARG A 25 13.49 20.71 11.87
C ARG A 25 14.35 21.60 10.98
N GLU A 26 15.28 21.00 10.25
CA GLU A 26 16.22 21.73 9.40
C GLU A 26 15.54 22.26 8.14
N GLY A 27 14.58 21.50 7.59
CA GLY A 27 13.77 21.96 6.46
C GLY A 27 12.93 23.19 6.82
N PHE A 28 12.25 23.18 7.97
CA PHE A 28 11.51 24.34 8.45
C PHE A 28 12.42 25.56 8.66
N ARG A 29 13.60 25.37 9.27
CA ARG A 29 14.59 26.44 9.45
C ARG A 29 15.05 27.01 8.11
N ALA A 30 15.33 26.16 7.12
CA ALA A 30 15.74 26.59 5.79
C ALA A 30 14.65 27.41 5.10
N LEU A 31 13.38 26.97 5.16
CA LEU A 31 12.25 27.69 4.59
C LEU A 31 12.06 29.06 5.25
N LYS A 32 12.22 29.17 6.58
CA LYS A 32 12.18 30.46 7.30
C LYS A 32 13.32 31.41 6.92
N GLN A 33 14.43 30.89 6.42
CA GLN A 33 15.54 31.68 5.87
C GLN A 33 15.34 32.06 4.39
N GLY A 34 14.17 31.78 3.81
CA GLY A 34 13.89 32.07 2.40
C GLY A 34 14.58 31.13 1.41
N LYS A 35 15.06 29.96 1.86
CA LYS A 35 15.72 28.97 1.00
C LYS A 35 14.69 28.05 0.33
N PHE A 36 15.06 27.50 -0.82
CA PHE A 36 14.32 26.39 -1.44
C PHE A 36 14.63 25.07 -0.74
N LEU A 37 13.58 24.26 -0.52
CA LEU A 37 13.69 22.90 0.01
C LEU A 37 13.17 21.91 -1.02
N GLY A 38 14.03 21.01 -1.50
CA GLY A 38 13.64 19.91 -2.37
C GLY A 38 13.35 18.64 -1.57
N ILE A 39 12.20 18.01 -1.83
CA ILE A 39 11.80 16.73 -1.23
C ILE A 39 11.39 15.77 -2.36
N VAL A 40 11.87 14.53 -2.32
CA VAL A 40 11.36 13.46 -3.18
C VAL A 40 9.99 13.04 -2.66
N GLY A 41 8.92 13.45 -3.34
CA GLY A 41 7.53 13.31 -2.87
C GLY A 41 6.77 12.08 -3.36
N ASP A 42 7.33 11.32 -4.29
CA ASP A 42 6.63 10.24 -5.01
C ASP A 42 7.01 8.82 -4.55
N GLN A 43 7.70 8.68 -3.41
CA GLN A 43 8.05 7.38 -2.84
C GLN A 43 7.06 6.91 -1.77
N GLY A 44 6.91 5.58 -1.63
CA GLY A 44 6.12 4.98 -0.56
C GLY A 44 6.80 5.11 0.81
N MET A 45 6.04 5.51 1.83
CA MET A 45 6.54 5.71 3.21
C MET A 45 5.59 5.08 4.25
N PRO A 46 5.56 3.74 4.40
CA PRO A 46 4.65 3.03 5.34
C PRO A 46 4.68 3.57 6.77
N GLU A 47 5.84 4.00 7.24
CA GLU A 47 6.07 4.56 8.57
C GLU A 47 5.47 5.96 8.78
N SER A 48 4.93 6.58 7.73
CA SER A 48 4.35 7.94 7.79
C SER A 48 3.05 8.03 8.58
N GLY A 49 2.28 6.95 8.66
CA GLY A 49 0.89 6.97 9.15
C GLY A 49 -0.08 7.78 8.29
N PHE A 50 0.35 8.31 7.13
CA PHE A 50 -0.46 9.16 6.26
C PHE A 50 -0.79 8.47 4.94
N LEU A 51 -2.08 8.33 4.66
CA LEU A 51 -2.59 7.72 3.42
C LEU A 51 -3.12 8.78 2.48
N SER A 52 -2.80 8.62 1.20
CA SER A 52 -3.36 9.40 0.10
C SER A 52 -3.68 8.49 -1.09
N THR A 53 -4.37 9.03 -2.08
CA THR A 53 -4.63 8.30 -3.34
C THR A 53 -3.59 8.71 -4.38
N PHE A 54 -2.95 7.70 -4.99
CA PHE A 54 -2.02 7.86 -6.10
C PHE A 54 -2.28 6.82 -7.19
N LEU A 55 -2.55 7.29 -8.41
CA LEU A 55 -2.96 6.50 -9.58
C LEU A 55 -4.14 5.56 -9.27
N GLY A 56 -5.15 6.10 -8.58
CA GLY A 56 -6.37 5.36 -8.23
C GLY A 56 -6.20 4.31 -7.13
N ARG A 57 -5.07 4.30 -6.41
CA ARG A 57 -4.81 3.37 -5.30
C ARG A 57 -4.40 4.13 -4.04
N ARG A 58 -4.83 3.64 -2.89
CA ARG A 58 -4.30 4.12 -1.59
C ARG A 58 -2.80 3.86 -1.53
N ALA A 59 -2.04 4.81 -1.03
CA ALA A 59 -0.59 4.71 -0.88
C ALA A 59 -0.14 5.47 0.37
N TRP A 60 0.84 4.91 1.09
CA TRP A 60 1.48 5.64 2.18
C TRP A 60 2.40 6.71 1.64
N THR A 61 2.26 7.93 2.12
CA THR A 61 2.93 9.10 1.57
C THR A 61 3.50 9.95 2.70
N SER A 62 4.63 10.61 2.46
CA SER A 62 5.12 11.60 3.41
C SER A 62 4.22 12.84 3.45
N PRO A 63 3.67 13.23 4.61
CA PRO A 63 2.94 14.49 4.75
C PRO A 63 3.88 15.70 4.89
N ALA A 64 5.20 15.46 5.00
CA ALA A 64 6.20 16.48 5.30
C ALA A 64 6.15 17.70 4.36
N PRO A 65 5.98 17.57 3.02
CA PRO A 65 5.92 18.73 2.14
C PRO A 65 4.79 19.71 2.52
N ALA A 66 3.58 19.20 2.75
CA ALA A 66 2.43 20.03 3.11
C ALA A 66 2.55 20.59 4.54
N ILE A 67 2.98 19.79 5.51
CA ILE A 67 3.18 20.26 6.89
C ILE A 67 4.22 21.39 6.93
N LEU A 68 5.32 21.25 6.18
CA LEU A 68 6.36 22.28 6.11
C LEU A 68 5.86 23.54 5.42
N ALA A 69 5.15 23.41 4.29
CA ALA A 69 4.55 24.54 3.60
C ALA A 69 3.59 25.32 4.51
N TYR A 70 2.67 24.61 5.18
CA TYR A 70 1.70 25.19 6.12
C TYR A 70 2.39 25.94 7.27
N ARG A 71 3.34 25.29 7.97
CA ARG A 71 4.03 25.90 9.12
C ARG A 71 4.94 27.05 8.71
N ALA A 72 5.64 26.91 7.59
CA ALA A 72 6.52 27.95 7.08
C ALA A 72 5.76 29.14 6.49
N LYS A 73 4.49 28.92 6.09
CA LYS A 73 3.64 29.85 5.34
C LYS A 73 4.22 30.15 3.96
N CYS A 74 4.65 29.11 3.25
CA CYS A 74 5.23 29.21 1.91
C CYS A 74 4.48 28.29 0.93
N PRO A 75 4.52 28.58 -0.38
CA PRO A 75 3.89 27.70 -1.37
C PRO A 75 4.63 26.36 -1.49
N LEU A 76 3.88 25.33 -1.86
CA LEU A 76 4.39 24.05 -2.34
C LEU A 76 4.33 24.02 -3.87
N MET A 77 5.41 23.60 -4.52
CA MET A 77 5.44 23.39 -5.98
C MET A 77 5.84 21.96 -6.29
N VAL A 78 5.22 21.37 -7.31
CA VAL A 78 5.58 20.05 -7.82
C VAL A 78 6.51 20.20 -9.00
N ALA A 79 7.69 19.59 -8.91
CA ALA A 79 8.65 19.52 -10.00
C ALA A 79 8.67 18.09 -10.56
N THR A 80 8.48 17.94 -11.87
CA THR A 80 8.66 16.66 -12.57
C THR A 80 9.68 16.82 -13.69
N THR A 81 10.36 15.73 -14.05
CA THR A 81 11.40 15.77 -15.09
C THR A 81 11.09 14.72 -16.15
N VAL A 82 11.13 15.11 -17.42
CA VAL A 82 10.95 14.22 -18.56
C VAL A 82 12.18 14.30 -19.45
N ARG A 83 12.69 13.15 -19.88
CA ARG A 83 13.74 13.04 -20.88
C ARG A 83 13.12 12.95 -22.27
N LYS A 84 13.50 13.88 -23.15
CA LYS A 84 13.05 13.90 -24.55
C LYS A 84 14.22 14.25 -25.47
N LYS A 85 14.46 13.44 -26.50
CA LYS A 85 15.54 13.64 -27.48
C LYS A 85 16.91 13.89 -26.83
N GLY A 86 17.26 13.10 -25.80
CA GLY A 86 18.53 13.21 -25.09
C GLY A 86 18.64 14.37 -24.08
N LYS A 87 17.66 15.27 -24.01
CA LYS A 87 17.62 16.39 -23.06
C LYS A 87 16.64 16.14 -21.91
N TYR A 88 16.86 16.79 -20.78
CA TYR A 88 15.97 16.79 -19.63
C TYR A 88 15.15 18.09 -19.60
N TYR A 89 13.83 17.95 -19.46
CA TYR A 89 12.89 19.05 -19.32
C TYR A 89 12.28 18.97 -17.93
N ILE A 90 12.50 20.00 -17.12
CA ILE A 90 11.91 20.11 -15.78
C ILE A 90 10.66 20.97 -15.89
N HIS A 91 9.54 20.43 -15.44
CA HIS A 91 8.26 21.12 -15.35
C HIS A 91 7.95 21.43 -13.89
N TYR A 92 7.70 22.69 -13.60
CA TYR A 92 7.22 23.16 -12.30
C TYR A 92 5.72 23.46 -12.40
N SER A 93 4.94 23.00 -11.43
CA SER A 93 3.54 23.40 -11.32
C SER A 93 3.42 24.87 -10.89
N ASP A 94 2.22 25.41 -11.02
CA ASP A 94 1.84 26.61 -10.28
C ASP A 94 2.02 26.40 -8.76
N PRO A 95 2.31 27.46 -8.00
CA PRO A 95 2.43 27.39 -6.55
C PRO A 95 1.10 27.01 -5.90
N LEU A 96 1.13 25.96 -5.08
CA LEU A 96 0.03 25.54 -4.22
C LEU A 96 0.21 26.20 -2.86
N TYR A 97 -0.62 27.19 -2.55
CA TYR A 97 -0.58 27.86 -1.25
C TYR A 97 -1.41 27.08 -0.23
N PRO A 98 -0.88 26.87 0.99
CA PRO A 98 -1.64 26.24 2.05
C PRO A 98 -2.77 27.16 2.51
N ASP A 99 -3.98 26.63 2.69
CA ASP A 99 -5.08 27.33 3.33
C ASP A 99 -4.89 27.33 4.86
N LEU A 100 -4.48 28.47 5.41
CA LEU A 100 -4.22 28.63 6.84
C LEU A 100 -5.50 28.80 7.68
N THR A 101 -6.69 28.82 7.07
CA THR A 101 -7.97 28.84 7.78
C THR A 101 -8.43 27.45 8.21
N LEU A 102 -7.91 26.40 7.58
CA LEU A 102 -8.20 25.01 7.90
C LEU A 102 -7.26 24.46 8.98
N PRO A 103 -7.71 23.48 9.79
CA PRO A 103 -6.80 22.74 10.67
C PRO A 103 -5.65 22.10 9.89
N LEU A 104 -4.46 22.04 10.50
CA LEU A 104 -3.23 21.53 9.88
C LEU A 104 -3.44 20.15 9.21
N GLU A 105 -4.16 19.25 9.87
CA GLU A 105 -4.36 17.88 9.41
C GLU A 105 -5.22 17.84 8.14
N GLU A 106 -6.31 18.60 8.11
CA GLU A 106 -7.19 18.73 6.95
C GLU A 106 -6.45 19.35 5.77
N GLU A 107 -5.77 20.48 5.99
CA GLU A 107 -5.03 21.15 4.92
C GLU A 107 -3.86 20.30 4.42
N THR A 108 -3.20 19.55 5.31
CA THR A 108 -2.17 18.57 4.90
C THR A 108 -2.75 17.54 3.93
N ALA A 109 -3.95 17.00 4.21
CA ALA A 109 -4.61 16.05 3.33
C ALA A 109 -4.95 16.68 1.96
N PHE A 110 -5.55 17.86 1.95
CA PHE A 110 -5.93 18.56 0.71
C PHE A 110 -4.71 18.92 -0.14
N LEU A 111 -3.70 19.55 0.45
CA LEU A 111 -2.51 20.03 -0.24
C LEU A 111 -1.69 18.87 -0.80
N MET A 112 -1.50 17.80 -0.02
CA MET A 112 -0.83 16.59 -0.52
C MET A 112 -1.59 15.93 -1.65
N GLN A 113 -2.93 15.84 -1.58
CA GLN A 113 -3.70 15.23 -2.65
C GLN A 113 -3.63 16.04 -3.95
N LYS A 114 -3.64 17.39 -3.87
CA LYS A 114 -3.41 18.28 -5.01
C LYS A 114 -2.01 18.05 -5.62
N ALA A 115 -0.97 18.03 -4.79
CA ALA A 115 0.40 17.80 -5.24
C ALA A 115 0.58 16.43 -5.92
N LEU A 116 -0.02 15.38 -5.35
CA LEU A 116 0.04 14.04 -5.94
C LEU A 116 -0.69 13.93 -7.28
N ARG A 117 -1.80 14.63 -7.48
CA ARG A 117 -2.49 14.67 -8.78
C ARG A 117 -1.59 15.22 -9.89
N LEU A 118 -0.79 16.24 -9.59
CA LEU A 118 0.19 16.79 -10.55
C LEU A 118 1.28 15.77 -10.91
N PHE A 119 1.73 14.96 -9.94
CA PHE A 119 2.60 13.81 -10.25
C PHE A 119 1.88 12.78 -11.12
N GLU A 120 0.63 12.43 -10.80
CA GLU A 120 -0.14 11.47 -11.60
C GLU A 120 -0.29 11.89 -13.06
N GLU A 121 -0.56 13.17 -13.33
CA GLU A 121 -0.66 13.71 -14.68
C GLU A 121 0.65 13.53 -15.46
N SER A 122 1.79 13.83 -14.82
CA SER A 122 3.11 13.64 -15.42
C SER A 122 3.42 12.16 -15.70
N VAL A 123 3.12 11.28 -14.74
CA VAL A 123 3.29 9.82 -14.88
C VAL A 123 2.38 9.26 -15.96
N LYS A 124 1.10 9.66 -16.02
CA LYS A 124 0.17 9.20 -17.07
C LYS A 124 0.62 9.63 -18.46
N LYS A 125 1.27 10.80 -18.59
CA LYS A 125 1.77 11.32 -19.86
C LYS A 125 3.04 10.62 -20.35
N ASN A 126 3.91 10.18 -19.45
CA ASN A 126 5.17 9.51 -19.79
C ASN A 126 5.42 8.31 -18.84
N PRO A 127 4.54 7.28 -18.87
CA PRO A 127 4.58 6.20 -17.89
C PRO A 127 5.91 5.46 -17.94
N GLU A 128 6.54 5.31 -19.09
CA GLU A 128 7.82 4.65 -19.27
C GLU A 128 8.99 5.32 -18.54
N GLN A 129 8.84 6.59 -18.14
CA GLN A 129 9.90 7.37 -17.49
C GLN A 129 9.77 7.45 -15.97
N TRP A 130 8.67 6.97 -15.41
CA TRP A 130 8.55 6.88 -13.97
C TRP A 130 9.33 5.67 -13.45
N LEU A 131 9.95 5.81 -12.28
CA LEU A 131 10.85 4.80 -11.72
C LEU A 131 10.07 3.65 -11.06
N TRP A 132 9.39 2.83 -11.88
CA TRP A 132 8.54 1.70 -11.47
C TRP A 132 9.24 0.65 -10.59
N GLN A 133 10.57 0.62 -10.58
CA GLN A 133 11.37 -0.24 -9.71
C GLN A 133 11.15 0.07 -8.23
N HIS A 134 10.75 1.29 -7.88
CA HIS A 134 10.32 1.61 -6.53
C HIS A 134 8.90 1.11 -6.30
N ASN A 135 8.73 0.19 -5.33
CA ASN A 135 7.40 -0.24 -4.92
C ASN A 135 6.66 0.90 -4.18
N ARG A 136 5.97 1.77 -4.94
CA ARG A 136 5.19 2.92 -4.44
C ARG A 136 4.13 2.53 -3.41
N TRP A 137 3.50 1.38 -3.63
CA TRP A 137 2.41 0.86 -2.81
C TRP A 137 2.88 -0.16 -1.78
N LYS A 138 4.19 -0.21 -1.49
CA LYS A 138 4.74 -1.08 -0.46
C LYS A 138 4.03 -0.85 0.88
N GLN A 139 3.90 -1.94 1.61
CA GLN A 139 3.30 -2.00 2.93
C GLN A 139 4.32 -2.51 3.92
N GLU A 140 4.13 -2.19 5.19
CA GLU A 140 4.80 -2.97 6.23
C GLU A 140 4.22 -4.39 6.22
N THR A 141 5.05 -5.35 5.83
CA THR A 141 4.62 -6.75 5.81
C THR A 141 4.86 -7.40 7.17
N PRO A 142 3.85 -8.10 7.73
CA PRO A 142 3.95 -8.70 9.05
C PRO A 142 5.02 -9.79 9.10
N LYS A 143 5.91 -9.72 10.09
CA LYS A 143 6.97 -10.74 10.29
C LYS A 143 6.41 -12.10 10.71
N THR A 144 5.18 -12.12 11.23
CA THR A 144 4.43 -13.32 11.62
C THR A 144 4.09 -14.19 10.41
N VAL A 145 3.96 -13.62 9.21
CA VAL A 145 3.58 -14.34 7.98
C VAL A 145 4.82 -14.95 7.29
N TYR A 146 4.68 -16.12 6.65
CA TYR A 146 5.75 -16.69 5.82
C TYR A 146 6.08 -15.79 4.63
N TYR A 147 7.37 -15.70 4.24
CA TYR A 147 7.85 -14.73 3.25
C TYR A 147 7.06 -14.75 1.93
N LYS A 148 6.77 -15.93 1.39
CA LYS A 148 6.01 -16.11 0.15
C LYS A 148 4.55 -15.62 0.18
N TYR A 149 4.01 -15.30 1.35
CA TYR A 149 2.66 -14.77 1.52
C TYR A 149 2.66 -13.28 1.93
N ARG A 150 3.83 -12.64 2.03
CA ARG A 150 3.98 -11.23 2.45
C ARG A 150 3.71 -10.28 1.29
N HIS A 151 2.44 -10.09 0.96
CA HIS A 151 2.02 -9.20 -0.11
C HIS A 151 1.26 -7.97 0.42
N ASP A 152 1.37 -6.85 -0.30
CA ASP A 152 0.81 -5.54 0.03
C ASP A 152 -0.61 -5.30 -0.52
N SER A 153 -1.03 -6.08 -1.51
CA SER A 153 -2.33 -5.98 -2.18
C SER A 153 -3.00 -7.35 -2.24
N LEU A 154 -4.09 -7.50 -1.50
CA LEU A 154 -4.83 -8.74 -1.34
C LEU A 154 -6.21 -8.65 -1.97
N LEU A 155 -6.64 -9.71 -2.63
CA LEU A 155 -8.01 -9.88 -3.12
C LEU A 155 -8.65 -11.08 -2.43
N ILE A 156 -9.81 -10.89 -1.82
CA ILE A 156 -10.59 -11.96 -1.19
C ILE A 156 -11.88 -12.11 -1.99
N LEU A 157 -12.02 -13.23 -2.69
CA LEU A 157 -13.20 -13.57 -3.48
C LEU A 157 -14.16 -14.37 -2.60
N LEU A 158 -15.34 -13.82 -2.32
CA LEU A 158 -16.37 -14.46 -1.53
C LEU A 158 -17.45 -15.07 -2.44
N PRO A 159 -17.97 -16.27 -2.09
CA PRO A 159 -19.08 -16.91 -2.81
C PRO A 159 -20.43 -16.22 -2.55
N GLN A 160 -21.46 -16.65 -3.30
CA GLN A 160 -22.85 -16.20 -3.10
C GLN A 160 -23.36 -16.52 -1.68
N ASP A 161 -23.18 -17.76 -1.21
CA ASP A 161 -23.40 -18.12 0.20
C ASP A 161 -22.08 -18.08 0.96
N MET A 162 -21.95 -17.09 1.84
CA MET A 162 -20.76 -16.85 2.65
C MET A 162 -21.06 -16.85 4.15
N THR A 163 -22.23 -17.35 4.57
CA THR A 163 -22.70 -17.26 5.96
C THR A 163 -21.70 -17.87 6.94
N SER A 164 -21.12 -19.02 6.58
CA SER A 164 -20.09 -19.71 7.37
C SER A 164 -18.72 -19.01 7.34
N LEU A 165 -18.46 -18.15 6.37
CA LEU A 165 -17.18 -17.43 6.24
C LEU A 165 -17.14 -16.16 7.08
N LEU A 166 -18.28 -15.48 7.24
CA LEU A 166 -18.38 -14.15 7.88
C LEU A 166 -17.69 -14.07 9.25
N PRO A 167 -17.85 -15.05 10.17
CA PRO A 167 -17.21 -14.98 11.49
C PRO A 167 -15.68 -15.02 11.43
N HIS A 168 -15.11 -15.46 10.31
CA HIS A 168 -13.67 -15.67 10.16
C HIS A 168 -12.97 -14.58 9.33
N LEU A 169 -13.71 -13.66 8.70
CA LEU A 169 -13.10 -12.68 7.79
C LEU A 169 -12.22 -11.64 8.51
N SER A 170 -12.49 -11.34 9.78
CA SER A 170 -11.66 -10.43 10.59
C SER A 170 -10.22 -10.90 10.72
N VAL A 171 -9.97 -12.21 10.61
CA VAL A 171 -8.64 -12.81 10.71
C VAL A 171 -7.68 -12.29 9.65
N PHE A 172 -8.19 -11.86 8.48
CA PHE A 172 -7.33 -11.29 7.45
C PHE A 172 -6.66 -10.00 7.92
N ARG A 173 -7.34 -9.17 8.73
CA ARG A 173 -6.75 -7.96 9.30
C ARG A 173 -5.78 -8.28 10.43
N GLU A 174 -6.03 -9.32 11.23
CA GLU A 174 -5.06 -9.82 12.21
C GLU A 174 -3.77 -10.29 11.53
N ILE A 175 -3.90 -11.06 10.45
CA ILE A 175 -2.77 -11.60 9.69
C ILE A 175 -2.05 -10.47 8.93
N TYR A 176 -2.79 -9.54 8.32
CA TYR A 176 -2.28 -8.47 7.47
C TYR A 176 -2.75 -7.08 7.95
N PRO A 177 -2.18 -6.54 9.04
CA PRO A 177 -2.66 -5.31 9.66
C PRO A 177 -2.61 -4.10 8.72
N SER A 178 -1.54 -3.98 7.92
CA SER A 178 -1.34 -2.82 7.03
C SER A 178 -1.70 -3.08 5.58
N ALA A 179 -2.03 -4.32 5.17
CA ALA A 179 -2.24 -4.61 3.75
C ALA A 179 -3.50 -3.90 3.22
N PHE A 180 -3.44 -3.52 1.94
CA PHE A 180 -4.63 -3.13 1.20
C PHE A 180 -5.41 -4.38 0.82
N MET A 181 -6.64 -4.46 1.32
CA MET A 181 -7.54 -5.57 1.06
C MET A 181 -8.72 -5.09 0.23
N THR A 182 -9.01 -5.86 -0.81
CA THR A 182 -10.23 -5.75 -1.58
C THR A 182 -11.03 -7.03 -1.39
N PHE A 183 -12.28 -6.88 -0.97
CA PHE A 183 -13.25 -7.96 -0.91
C PHE A 183 -14.13 -7.87 -2.15
N MET A 184 -14.30 -9.00 -2.84
CA MET A 184 -15.24 -9.14 -3.93
C MET A 184 -16.42 -9.98 -3.43
N LEU A 185 -17.60 -9.37 -3.38
CA LEU A 185 -18.77 -9.86 -2.64
C LEU A 185 -20.03 -9.80 -3.50
N PRO A 186 -20.99 -10.71 -3.31
CA PRO A 186 -22.25 -10.66 -4.05
C PRO A 186 -23.02 -9.37 -3.70
N LYS A 187 -23.82 -8.85 -4.63
CA LYS A 187 -24.56 -7.59 -4.44
C LYS A 187 -25.46 -7.57 -3.20
N ASN A 188 -25.98 -8.73 -2.80
CA ASN A 188 -26.85 -8.89 -1.63
C ASN A 188 -26.08 -9.30 -0.36
N ALA A 189 -24.76 -9.14 -0.35
CA ALA A 189 -23.92 -9.47 0.80
C ALA A 189 -24.31 -8.68 2.06
N PRO A 190 -24.38 -9.33 3.23
CA PRO A 190 -24.49 -8.63 4.50
C PRO A 190 -23.27 -7.74 4.79
N LEU A 191 -23.40 -6.91 5.83
CA LEU A 191 -22.32 -6.07 6.30
C LEU A 191 -21.11 -6.93 6.73
N LEU A 192 -19.95 -6.65 6.13
CA LEU A 192 -18.70 -7.32 6.51
C LEU A 192 -18.23 -6.85 7.89
N PRO A 193 -17.55 -7.72 8.67
CA PRO A 193 -16.96 -7.35 9.96
C PRO A 193 -15.79 -6.37 9.83
N LEU A 194 -15.21 -6.23 8.62
CA LEU A 194 -14.14 -5.29 8.30
C LEU A 194 -14.70 -4.13 7.47
N GLN A 195 -14.55 -2.90 7.95
CA GLN A 195 -15.02 -1.69 7.25
C GLN A 195 -13.91 -0.96 6.49
N ASP A 196 -12.66 -1.11 6.90
CA ASP A 196 -11.49 -0.43 6.36
C ASP A 196 -10.90 -1.15 5.12
N VAL A 197 -11.78 -1.67 4.26
CA VAL A 197 -11.44 -2.48 3.08
C VAL A 197 -12.18 -1.96 1.85
N GLU A 198 -11.57 -2.13 0.68
CA GLU A 198 -12.25 -1.88 -0.59
C GLU A 198 -13.27 -2.99 -0.84
N LYS A 199 -14.45 -2.64 -1.34
CA LYS A 199 -15.56 -3.56 -1.61
C LYS A 199 -15.92 -3.46 -3.09
N ILE A 200 -15.85 -4.58 -3.80
CA ILE A 200 -16.31 -4.71 -5.19
C ILE A 200 -17.49 -5.67 -5.18
N TYR A 201 -18.63 -5.22 -5.70
CA TYR A 201 -19.84 -6.02 -5.75
C TYR A 201 -19.97 -6.72 -7.10
N TYR A 202 -20.48 -7.95 -7.10
CA TYR A 202 -20.79 -8.70 -8.30
C TYR A 202 -22.20 -9.30 -8.26
N GLU A 203 -22.83 -9.50 -9.41
CA GLU A 203 -24.10 -10.19 -9.56
C GLU A 203 -23.92 -11.58 -10.18
N LYS A 204 -23.03 -11.68 -11.17
CA LYS A 204 -22.76 -12.91 -11.93
C LYS A 204 -21.35 -13.42 -11.66
N ASP A 205 -21.20 -14.73 -11.60
CA ASP A 205 -19.91 -15.39 -11.38
C ASP A 205 -18.85 -15.03 -12.44
N SER A 206 -19.27 -14.68 -13.66
CA SER A 206 -18.37 -14.21 -14.72
C SER A 206 -17.61 -12.92 -14.34
N GLU A 207 -18.18 -12.09 -13.48
CA GLU A 207 -17.57 -10.82 -13.05
C GLU A 207 -16.39 -11.05 -12.09
N LEU A 208 -16.31 -12.22 -11.43
CA LEU A 208 -15.18 -12.58 -10.58
C LEU A 208 -13.87 -12.75 -11.36
N PHE A 209 -13.93 -12.87 -12.70
CA PHE A 209 -12.78 -12.88 -13.61
C PHE A 209 -12.31 -11.45 -13.93
N LEU A 210 -12.07 -10.66 -12.88
CA LEU A 210 -11.70 -9.26 -12.97
C LEU A 210 -10.41 -9.04 -13.78
N GLN A 211 -10.39 -8.02 -14.64
CA GLN A 211 -9.18 -7.60 -15.35
C GLN A 211 -8.47 -6.48 -14.59
N ASP A 212 -7.78 -6.86 -13.51
CA ASP A 212 -7.07 -5.92 -12.65
C ASP A 212 -5.70 -6.48 -12.24
N LEU A 213 -4.64 -5.75 -12.59
CA LEU A 213 -3.25 -6.15 -12.40
C LEU A 213 -2.67 -5.76 -11.02
N ARG A 214 -3.51 -5.26 -10.10
CA ARG A 214 -3.05 -4.76 -8.80
C ARG A 214 -2.83 -5.86 -7.77
N TYR A 215 -3.52 -6.99 -7.90
CA TYR A 215 -3.59 -8.02 -6.87
C TYR A 215 -2.41 -8.99 -6.96
N LYS A 216 -1.69 -9.13 -5.83
CA LYS A 216 -0.49 -9.97 -5.74
C LYS A 216 -0.78 -11.32 -5.09
N LEU A 217 -1.68 -11.34 -4.10
CA LEU A 217 -2.15 -12.54 -3.43
C LEU A 217 -3.68 -12.57 -3.45
N VAL A 218 -4.24 -13.65 -4.00
CA VAL A 218 -5.69 -13.83 -4.15
C VAL A 218 -6.15 -15.02 -3.30
N PHE A 219 -7.15 -14.80 -2.46
CA PHE A 219 -7.85 -15.83 -1.73
C PHE A 219 -9.15 -16.17 -2.47
N ASN A 220 -9.17 -17.31 -3.14
CA ASN A 220 -10.38 -17.81 -3.79
C ASN A 220 -11.18 -18.65 -2.79
N LEU A 221 -12.13 -18.02 -2.09
CA LEU A 221 -13.04 -18.71 -1.18
C LEU A 221 -14.32 -19.19 -1.89
N THR A 222 -14.38 -19.05 -3.22
CA THR A 222 -15.49 -19.50 -4.04
C THR A 222 -15.28 -20.94 -4.53
N PRO A 223 -16.35 -21.68 -4.85
CA PRO A 223 -16.25 -23.00 -5.48
C PRO A 223 -15.86 -22.94 -6.96
N LEU A 224 -15.74 -21.75 -7.55
CA LEU A 224 -15.55 -21.57 -8.99
C LEU A 224 -14.17 -22.02 -9.46
N LYS A 225 -14.17 -22.73 -10.60
CA LYS A 225 -12.98 -23.18 -11.30
C LYS A 225 -12.46 -22.07 -12.22
N GLY A 226 -11.19 -22.17 -12.62
CA GLY A 226 -10.58 -21.24 -13.58
C GLY A 226 -9.99 -19.95 -12.96
N LEU A 227 -10.50 -19.46 -11.83
CA LEU A 227 -10.01 -18.23 -11.18
C LEU A 227 -8.51 -18.28 -10.85
N LYS A 228 -8.00 -19.45 -10.43
CA LYS A 228 -6.56 -19.65 -10.20
C LYS A 228 -5.73 -19.38 -11.45
N HIS A 229 -6.12 -19.95 -12.59
CA HIS A 229 -5.40 -19.75 -13.84
C HIS A 229 -5.52 -18.29 -14.32
N HIS A 230 -6.72 -17.72 -14.22
CA HIS A 230 -7.01 -16.33 -14.58
C HIS A 230 -6.08 -15.33 -13.87
N PHE A 231 -6.06 -15.34 -12.54
CA PHE A 231 -5.28 -14.36 -11.78
C PHE A 231 -3.76 -14.60 -11.87
N LEU A 232 -3.30 -15.86 -12.00
CA LEU A 232 -1.88 -16.16 -12.22
C LEU A 232 -1.38 -15.70 -13.60
N LYS A 233 -2.24 -15.69 -14.63
CA LYS A 233 -1.89 -15.16 -15.96
C LYS A 233 -1.79 -13.63 -15.97
N GLN A 234 -2.41 -12.96 -14.99
CA GLN A 234 -2.38 -11.52 -14.84
C GLN A 234 -1.20 -11.07 -13.97
N SER A 235 -1.45 -10.71 -12.71
CA SER A 235 -0.47 -10.11 -11.80
C SER A 235 -0.26 -10.91 -10.52
N ALA A 236 -1.10 -11.91 -10.24
CA ALA A 236 -1.04 -12.60 -8.97
C ALA A 236 0.22 -13.48 -8.92
N PHE A 237 1.03 -13.28 -7.88
CA PHE A 237 2.12 -14.20 -7.55
C PHE A 237 1.57 -15.50 -7.00
N GLN A 238 0.40 -15.44 -6.34
CA GLN A 238 -0.22 -16.61 -5.76
C GLN A 238 -1.74 -16.48 -5.67
N VAL A 239 -2.41 -17.62 -5.88
CA VAL A 239 -3.84 -17.78 -5.67
C VAL A 239 -4.05 -18.99 -4.78
N LEU A 240 -4.66 -18.77 -3.62
CA LEU A 240 -4.92 -19.78 -2.60
C LEU A 240 -6.42 -20.06 -2.55
N ALA A 241 -6.82 -21.28 -2.92
CA ALA A 241 -8.18 -21.75 -2.69
C ALA A 241 -8.35 -22.30 -1.26
N LEU A 242 -9.59 -22.47 -0.78
CA LEU A 242 -9.87 -23.10 0.52
C LEU A 242 -9.11 -24.42 0.70
N LYS A 243 -9.17 -25.32 -0.28
CA LYS A 243 -8.43 -26.60 -0.25
C LYS A 243 -6.91 -26.43 -0.09
N ASP A 244 -6.34 -25.37 -0.67
CA ASP A 244 -4.91 -25.10 -0.57
C ASP A 244 -4.57 -24.66 0.87
N LEU A 245 -5.42 -23.83 1.48
CA LEU A 245 -5.28 -23.39 2.86
C LEU A 245 -5.38 -24.56 3.86
N TYR A 246 -6.37 -25.43 3.71
CA TYR A 246 -6.48 -26.65 4.53
C TYR A 246 -5.26 -27.56 4.36
N ALA A 247 -4.79 -27.78 3.12
CA ALA A 247 -3.61 -28.61 2.87
C ALA A 247 -2.33 -28.01 3.49
N LEU A 248 -2.19 -26.68 3.47
CA LEU A 248 -1.09 -25.99 4.12
C LEU A 248 -1.15 -26.10 5.65
N ALA A 249 -2.34 -25.91 6.23
CA ALA A 249 -2.57 -25.99 7.68
C ALA A 249 -2.32 -27.40 8.23
N LYS A 250 -2.57 -28.47 7.46
CA LYS A 250 -2.29 -29.87 7.87
C LYS A 250 -0.83 -30.14 8.24
N LYS A 251 0.13 -29.32 7.78
CA LYS A 251 1.54 -29.41 8.21
C LYS A 251 1.75 -29.00 9.67
N HIS A 252 0.74 -28.39 10.28
CA HIS A 252 0.74 -27.84 11.62
C HIS A 252 -0.56 -28.26 12.33
N PRO A 253 -0.67 -29.54 12.76
CA PRO A 253 -1.92 -30.12 13.24
C PRO A 253 -2.50 -29.38 14.45
N VAL A 254 -3.82 -29.44 14.57
CA VAL A 254 -4.61 -28.88 15.67
C VAL A 254 -5.08 -30.02 16.56
N SER A 255 -5.32 -29.76 17.84
CA SER A 255 -5.90 -30.73 18.77
C SER A 255 -7.40 -30.99 18.52
N SER A 256 -8.09 -30.08 17.84
CA SER A 256 -9.51 -30.19 17.49
C SER A 256 -9.71 -30.98 16.19
N GLU A 257 -10.75 -31.82 16.14
CA GLU A 257 -11.13 -32.59 14.94
C GLU A 257 -11.51 -31.71 13.75
N GLU A 258 -12.16 -30.56 14.00
CA GLU A 258 -12.53 -29.58 12.97
C GLU A 258 -12.22 -28.14 13.43
N PRO A 259 -10.98 -27.65 13.20
CA PRO A 259 -10.61 -26.30 13.59
C PRO A 259 -11.35 -25.25 12.75
N PRO A 260 -11.70 -24.08 13.35
CA PRO A 260 -12.36 -22.99 12.63
C PRO A 260 -11.47 -22.44 11.50
N LEU A 261 -12.08 -21.86 10.47
CA LEU A 261 -11.35 -21.34 9.30
C LEU A 261 -10.31 -20.27 9.68
N SER A 262 -10.56 -19.48 10.73
CA SER A 262 -9.59 -18.51 11.25
C SER A 262 -8.29 -19.17 11.73
N ASP A 263 -8.38 -20.33 12.39
CA ASP A 263 -7.20 -21.09 12.82
C ASP A 263 -6.49 -21.75 11.62
N ILE A 264 -7.25 -22.28 10.66
CA ILE A 264 -6.72 -22.78 9.38
C ILE A 264 -5.92 -21.71 8.64
N LEU A 265 -6.47 -20.49 8.52
CA LEU A 265 -5.80 -19.35 7.88
C LEU A 265 -4.50 -18.96 8.61
N LYS A 266 -4.55 -18.87 9.94
CA LYS A 266 -3.37 -18.58 10.78
C LYS A 266 -2.28 -19.64 10.58
N ARG A 267 -2.61 -20.93 10.65
CA ARG A 267 -1.66 -22.03 10.48
C ARG A 267 -1.11 -22.15 9.06
N ALA A 268 -1.93 -21.89 8.05
CA ALA A 268 -1.51 -21.96 6.65
C ALA A 268 -0.52 -20.84 6.26
N LEU A 269 -0.71 -19.64 6.82
CA LEU A 269 -0.02 -18.42 6.38
C LEU A 269 1.06 -17.93 7.36
N CYS A 270 0.90 -18.18 8.65
CA CYS A 270 1.75 -17.64 9.69
C CYS A 270 2.76 -18.66 10.22
N ARG A 271 3.91 -18.15 10.65
CA ARG A 271 4.96 -18.91 11.32
C ARG A 271 4.44 -19.46 12.67
N PRO A 272 4.89 -20.64 13.10
CA PRO A 272 4.56 -21.15 14.43
C PRO A 272 4.99 -20.18 15.53
N ASN A 273 4.27 -20.20 16.66
CA ASN A 273 4.51 -19.33 17.83
C ASN A 273 4.39 -17.84 17.51
N THR A 274 3.41 -17.49 16.67
CA THR A 274 3.07 -16.10 16.35
C THR A 274 1.60 -15.82 16.63
N LEU A 275 0.74 -15.81 15.60
CA LEU A 275 -0.71 -15.69 15.73
C LEU A 275 -1.38 -17.01 16.12
N TRP A 276 -0.62 -18.10 16.14
CA TRP A 276 -1.04 -19.42 16.61
C TRP A 276 0.14 -20.09 17.33
N THR A 277 -0.16 -20.98 18.27
CA THR A 277 0.82 -21.73 19.06
C THR A 277 0.90 -23.18 18.56
N THR A 278 2.11 -23.75 18.56
CA THR A 278 2.23 -25.20 18.43
C THR A 278 1.62 -25.83 19.68
N GLY A 279 0.71 -26.80 19.54
CA GLY A 279 0.16 -27.54 20.66
C GLY A 279 1.28 -28.31 21.37
N ASN A 280 1.95 -27.62 22.30
CA ASN A 280 2.90 -28.04 23.33
C ASN A 280 3.15 -26.81 24.23
N ALA A 281 2.08 -26.28 24.83
CA ALA A 281 2.18 -25.46 26.03
C ALA A 281 1.80 -26.38 27.21
N SER A 282 2.71 -27.29 27.51
CA SER A 282 2.64 -28.17 28.68
C SER A 282 4.07 -28.38 29.17
N GLN A 283 4.56 -27.41 29.94
CA GLN A 283 5.50 -27.56 31.04
C GLN A 283 5.46 -26.28 31.87
#